data_AF-A0AAJ2TTU4-F1
#
_entry.id   AF-A0AAJ2TTU4-F1
#
_cell.length_a   1.000
_cell.length_b   1.000
_cell.length_c   1.000
_cell.angle_alpha   90.00
_cell.angle_beta   90.00
_cell.angle_gamma   90.00
#
_symmetry.space_group_name_H-M   'P 1'
#
loop_
_entity.id
_entity.type
_entity.pdbx_description
1 polymer ?
#
loop_
_entity_poly.entity_id
_entity_poly.type
_entity_poly.pdbx_seq_one_letter_code
_entity_poly.pdbx_strand_id
1 'polypeptide(L)'
;MSTSTRYRAPSFRSLWWALSILVLLGSMLSMVVSAMVLPDAGGGAVAIALFAVVAVVYFIAGGVAWLRRPANAIGVLLVWGGVALTAANLANAPVAALAALGDVFATAVLAVIVHLLLAFPTGRLNGAVPRVLAGAAYAIAILVPLPSLVLGTGAEAVAIVQSAAGLVLMIATAALLAVRLRGADRRARRVLLPLYTYGIVAVPALVALPSLLPSDQAVLRAGLQLLLLLGVPIAFLIGVLAGGFAATRELADLGERLSTTTPGDGSLSDAVAETLGDPSLRVLLRSGEGLVDEDGDPARVSAHPDRGVVDVDVDGRTVGAIEYDRRSEIDEARVRRAGRIIAVAIDRARLSAELRQSRREVMASRIRIVEAADRERFRIARDLHDGLQARLVLLGVEAQQIAHAGEVSAEVAEAATALRRRIDDAAGDLRRLVHDVLPMPLMEGGVIPAVEDLVDRMPIPTTLSAHVEPGALPDATGTTAYFVVAETLANAIKHADAERATVTLSQDGPTLHITVVDDGAGGADANGRGLRGLADRVDAIGGAWFLSSPAGGGTRVEVRLPCAS
;
A
#
# COMPACT_ATOMS: atom_id res chain seq x y z
N MET A 1 -4.43 22.42 -10.75
CA MET A 1 -3.49 21.69 -11.63
C MET A 1 -2.15 21.56 -10.91
N SER A 2 -1.87 20.42 -10.26
CA SER A 2 -0.57 20.17 -9.61
C SER A 2 0.28 19.28 -10.53
N THR A 3 1.38 19.82 -11.03
CA THR A 3 2.35 19.11 -11.86
C THR A 3 3.12 18.10 -11.01
N SER A 4 2.74 16.83 -11.08
CA SER A 4 3.53 15.72 -10.56
C SER A 4 4.68 15.41 -11.53
N THR A 5 5.87 15.90 -11.21
CA THR A 5 7.12 15.49 -11.86
C THR A 5 7.37 14.01 -11.53
N ARG A 6 6.93 13.11 -12.42
CA ARG A 6 7.29 11.69 -12.36
C ARG A 6 8.79 11.55 -12.59
N TYR A 7 9.52 11.23 -11.53
CA TYR A 7 10.91 10.77 -11.62
C TYR A 7 10.91 9.46 -12.43
N ARG A 8 11.22 9.53 -13.72
CA ARG A 8 11.43 8.32 -14.54
C ARG A 8 12.72 7.67 -14.05
N ALA A 9 12.60 6.54 -13.37
CA ALA A 9 13.74 5.70 -13.06
C ALA A 9 14.50 5.40 -14.38
N PRO A 10 15.83 5.52 -14.39
CA PRO A 10 16.62 5.23 -15.59
C PRO A 10 16.32 3.81 -16.06
N SER A 11 16.03 3.66 -17.36
CA SER A 11 15.70 2.36 -17.92
C SER A 11 16.86 1.39 -17.69
N PHE A 12 16.56 0.14 -17.34
CA PHE A 12 17.53 -0.91 -17.04
C PHE A 12 18.65 -1.05 -18.11
N ARG A 13 18.34 -0.71 -19.37
CA ARG A 13 19.28 -0.65 -20.49
C ARG A 13 20.37 0.43 -20.34
N SER A 14 20.03 1.60 -19.80
CA SER A 14 21.00 2.70 -19.60
C SER A 14 22.06 2.36 -18.55
N LEU A 15 21.67 1.67 -17.48
CA LEU A 15 22.59 1.20 -16.44
C LEU A 15 23.56 0.14 -16.97
N TRP A 16 23.07 -0.78 -17.81
CA TRP A 16 23.90 -1.79 -18.47
C TRP A 16 24.99 -1.15 -19.34
N TRP A 17 24.63 -0.18 -20.19
CA TRP A 17 25.60 0.52 -21.02
C TRP A 17 26.65 1.27 -20.19
N ALA A 18 26.23 1.99 -19.15
CA ALA A 18 27.16 2.72 -18.28
C ALA A 18 28.17 1.77 -17.59
N LEU A 19 27.71 0.61 -17.11
CA LEU A 19 28.58 -0.36 -16.45
C LEU A 19 29.50 -1.08 -17.43
N SER A 20 29.03 -1.42 -18.63
CA SER A 20 29.88 -1.97 -19.69
C SER A 20 30.98 -1.00 -20.11
N ILE A 21 30.67 0.30 -20.23
CA ILE A 21 31.66 1.34 -20.51
C ILE A 21 32.67 1.45 -19.37
N LEU A 22 32.23 1.43 -18.12
CA LEU A 22 33.11 1.48 -16.95
C LEU A 22 34.10 0.31 -16.92
N VAL A 23 33.62 -0.92 -17.15
CA VAL A 23 34.46 -2.12 -17.19
C VAL A 23 35.46 -2.06 -18.35
N LEU A 24 35.01 -1.60 -19.53
CA LEU A 24 35.86 -1.45 -20.72
C LEU A 24 36.97 -0.42 -20.48
N LEU A 25 36.62 0.78 -19.98
CA LEU A 25 37.58 1.84 -19.71
C LEU A 25 38.59 1.43 -18.62
N GLY A 26 38.12 0.80 -17.54
CA GLY A 26 39.00 0.29 -16.49
C GLY A 26 39.97 -0.78 -17.01
N SER A 27 39.47 -1.72 -17.84
CA SER A 27 40.29 -2.76 -18.46
C SER A 27 41.33 -2.18 -19.42
N MET A 28 40.93 -1.20 -20.24
CA MET A 28 41.83 -0.51 -21.17
C MET A 28 42.91 0.28 -20.41
N LEU A 29 42.54 1.00 -19.36
CA LEU A 29 43.50 1.71 -18.51
C LEU A 29 44.53 0.75 -17.90
N SER A 30 44.08 -0.40 -17.40
CA SER A 30 44.96 -1.43 -16.85
C SER A 30 45.94 -1.98 -17.88
N MET A 31 45.48 -2.24 -19.11
CA MET A 31 46.34 -2.66 -20.22
C MET A 31 47.36 -1.59 -20.60
N VAL A 32 46.96 -0.32 -20.65
CA VAL A 32 47.87 0.80 -20.96
C VAL A 32 48.95 0.95 -19.89
N VAL A 33 48.58 0.89 -18.61
CA VAL A 33 49.54 0.96 -17.50
C VAL A 33 50.54 -0.21 -17.57
N SER A 34 50.07 -1.45 -17.80
CA SER A 34 50.99 -2.58 -17.98
C SER A 34 51.89 -2.43 -19.20
N ALA A 35 51.38 -1.91 -20.33
CA ALA A 35 52.17 -1.69 -21.53
C ALA A 35 53.24 -0.60 -21.35
N MET A 36 52.96 0.43 -20.55
CA MET A 36 53.92 1.49 -20.22
C MET A 36 55.09 0.96 -19.38
N VAL A 37 54.82 -0.01 -18.52
CA VAL A 37 55.78 -0.55 -17.56
C VAL A 37 56.57 -1.75 -18.12
N LEU A 38 55.97 -2.50 -19.06
CA LEU A 38 56.54 -3.73 -19.63
C LEU A 38 57.98 -3.61 -20.17
N PRO A 39 58.38 -2.51 -20.86
CA PRO A 39 59.70 -2.39 -21.45
C PRO A 39 60.86 -2.46 -20.43
N ASP A 40 60.61 -2.01 -19.21
CA ASP A 40 61.60 -1.95 -18.13
C ASP A 40 61.50 -3.14 -17.15
N ALA A 41 60.63 -4.11 -17.44
CA ALA A 41 60.25 -5.18 -16.52
C ALA A 41 61.34 -6.25 -16.29
N GLY A 42 62.33 -6.37 -17.18
CA GLY A 42 63.31 -7.46 -17.16
C GLY A 42 62.65 -8.84 -17.06
N GLY A 43 63.12 -9.71 -16.15
CA GLY A 43 62.54 -11.02 -15.88
C GLY A 43 61.15 -11.01 -15.22
N GLY A 44 60.63 -9.83 -14.86
CA GLY A 44 59.32 -9.62 -14.23
C GLY A 44 58.15 -9.40 -15.19
N ALA A 45 58.39 -9.40 -16.51
CA ALA A 45 57.36 -9.08 -17.52
C ALA A 45 56.07 -9.91 -17.37
N VAL A 46 56.19 -11.19 -16.99
CA VAL A 46 55.04 -12.08 -16.74
C VAL A 46 54.21 -11.60 -15.56
N ALA A 47 54.85 -11.18 -14.46
CA ALA A 47 54.14 -10.67 -13.28
C ALA A 47 53.37 -9.37 -13.60
N ILE A 48 53.98 -8.47 -14.37
CA ILE A 48 53.38 -7.18 -14.78
C ILE A 48 52.19 -7.39 -15.72
N ALA A 49 52.27 -8.36 -16.62
CA ALA A 49 51.13 -8.76 -17.45
C ALA A 49 50.00 -9.37 -16.61
N LEU A 50 50.33 -10.19 -15.61
CA LEU A 50 49.35 -10.79 -14.71
C LEU A 50 48.63 -9.75 -13.84
N PHE A 51 49.27 -8.66 -13.42
CA PHE A 51 48.61 -7.54 -12.73
C PHE A 51 47.41 -7.01 -13.53
N ALA A 52 47.59 -6.79 -14.84
CA ALA A 52 46.50 -6.33 -15.69
C ALA A 52 45.36 -7.34 -15.76
N VAL A 53 45.67 -8.63 -15.91
CA VAL A 53 44.67 -9.70 -15.94
C VAL A 53 43.87 -9.71 -14.64
N VAL A 54 44.52 -9.65 -13.47
CA VAL A 54 43.84 -9.63 -12.18
C VAL A 54 42.93 -8.41 -12.07
N ALA A 55 43.40 -7.21 -12.41
CA ALA A 55 42.59 -6.00 -12.39
C ALA A 55 41.36 -6.09 -13.30
N VAL A 56 41.50 -6.65 -14.50
CA VAL A 56 40.37 -6.91 -15.43
C VAL A 56 39.33 -7.82 -14.77
N VAL A 57 39.76 -8.88 -14.08
CA VAL A 57 38.83 -9.77 -13.36
C VAL A 57 38.08 -9.02 -12.24
N TYR A 58 38.74 -8.10 -11.53
CA TYR A 58 38.06 -7.23 -10.55
C TYR A 58 37.01 -6.32 -11.21
N PHE A 59 37.32 -5.70 -12.35
CA PHE A 59 36.36 -4.87 -13.08
C PHE A 59 35.16 -5.69 -13.56
N ILE A 60 35.39 -6.86 -14.16
CA ILE A 60 34.31 -7.75 -14.61
C ILE A 60 33.46 -8.23 -13.42
N ALA A 61 34.08 -8.72 -12.35
CA ALA A 61 33.38 -9.18 -11.15
C ALA A 61 32.58 -8.04 -10.50
N GLY A 62 33.15 -6.83 -10.42
CA GLY A 62 32.50 -5.64 -9.90
C GLY A 62 31.31 -5.20 -10.75
N GLY A 63 31.45 -5.18 -12.07
CA GLY A 63 30.37 -4.90 -13.01
C GLY A 63 29.22 -5.90 -12.89
N VAL A 64 29.52 -7.20 -12.85
CA VAL A 64 28.51 -8.26 -12.68
C VAL A 64 27.82 -8.15 -11.32
N ALA A 65 28.57 -7.91 -10.24
CA ALA A 65 28.00 -7.73 -8.91
C ALA A 65 27.11 -6.49 -8.82
N TRP A 66 27.52 -5.37 -9.44
CA TRP A 66 26.74 -4.13 -9.51
C TRP A 66 25.46 -4.34 -10.30
N LEU A 67 25.53 -4.97 -11.48
CA LEU A 67 24.36 -5.28 -12.32
C LEU A 67 23.32 -6.13 -11.60
N ARG A 68 23.77 -7.11 -10.81
CA ARG A 68 22.86 -7.94 -10.03
C ARG A 68 22.22 -7.18 -8.87
N ARG A 69 22.92 -6.20 -8.27
CA ARG A 69 22.44 -5.43 -7.11
C ARG A 69 23.02 -4.00 -7.08
N PRO A 70 22.39 -3.01 -7.76
CA PRO A 70 22.92 -1.65 -7.82
C PRO A 70 22.89 -0.89 -6.49
N ALA A 71 22.04 -1.32 -5.55
CA ALA A 71 21.99 -0.74 -4.20
C ALA A 71 23.07 -1.30 -3.24
N ASN A 72 23.84 -2.31 -3.65
CA ASN A 72 24.85 -2.95 -2.81
C ASN A 72 26.25 -2.43 -3.19
N ALA A 73 27.03 -1.99 -2.19
CA ALA A 73 28.36 -1.42 -2.41
C ALA A 73 29.42 -2.44 -2.85
N ILE A 74 29.16 -3.75 -2.81
CA ILE A 74 30.14 -4.79 -3.19
C ILE A 74 30.65 -4.60 -4.63
N GLY A 75 29.75 -4.29 -5.58
CA GLY A 75 30.14 -4.07 -6.97
C GLY A 75 31.08 -2.86 -7.11
N VAL A 76 30.76 -1.77 -6.41
CA VAL A 76 31.57 -0.56 -6.37
C VAL A 76 32.94 -0.81 -5.73
N LEU A 77 32.98 -1.56 -4.63
CA LEU A 77 34.23 -1.92 -3.93
C LEU A 77 35.14 -2.82 -4.78
N LEU A 78 34.58 -3.76 -5.54
CA LEU A 78 35.35 -4.58 -6.48
C LEU A 78 35.94 -3.74 -7.63
N VAL A 79 35.17 -2.79 -8.17
CA VAL A 79 35.69 -1.83 -9.17
C VAL A 79 36.83 -1.00 -8.58
N TRP A 80 36.67 -0.48 -7.35
CA TRP A 80 37.75 0.22 -6.65
C TRP A 80 38.97 -0.66 -6.41
N GLY A 81 38.78 -1.95 -6.13
CA GLY A 81 39.87 -2.92 -6.04
C GLY A 81 40.63 -3.06 -7.37
N GLY A 82 39.92 -3.09 -8.49
CA GLY A 82 40.52 -3.09 -9.84
C GLY A 82 41.29 -1.80 -10.13
N VAL A 83 40.76 -0.64 -9.75
CA VAL A 83 41.47 0.66 -9.85
C VAL A 83 42.73 0.65 -8.99
N ALA A 84 42.62 0.21 -7.73
CA ALA A 84 43.75 0.16 -6.81
C ALA A 84 44.85 -0.79 -7.30
N LEU A 85 44.48 -1.95 -7.87
CA LEU A 85 45.43 -2.88 -8.51
C LEU A 85 46.11 -2.28 -9.73
N THR A 86 45.36 -1.56 -10.56
CA THR A 86 45.90 -0.87 -11.73
C THR A 86 46.90 0.20 -11.33
N ALA A 87 46.55 1.02 -10.32
CA ALA A 87 47.43 2.03 -9.77
C ALA A 87 48.65 1.41 -9.06
N ALA A 88 48.47 0.30 -8.34
CA ALA A 88 49.56 -0.43 -7.70
C ALA A 88 50.61 -0.91 -8.71
N ASN A 89 50.20 -1.23 -9.94
CA ASN A 89 51.13 -1.63 -10.99
C ASN A 89 52.10 -0.49 -11.41
N LEU A 90 51.77 0.78 -11.12
CA LEU A 90 52.68 1.91 -11.32
C LEU A 90 53.93 1.83 -10.43
N ALA A 91 53.95 0.99 -9.39
CA ALA A 91 55.12 0.75 -8.55
C ALA A 91 56.34 0.27 -9.37
N ASN A 92 56.06 -0.36 -10.52
CA ASN A 92 57.07 -0.85 -11.44
C ASN A 92 57.48 0.20 -12.50
N ALA A 93 56.91 1.40 -12.50
CA ALA A 93 57.21 2.43 -13.49
C ALA A 93 58.62 3.02 -13.30
N PRO A 94 59.31 3.42 -14.38
CA PRO A 94 60.66 3.98 -14.29
C PRO A 94 60.69 5.37 -13.63
N VAL A 95 59.53 6.04 -13.52
CA VAL A 95 59.42 7.38 -12.93
C VAL A 95 59.18 7.26 -11.43
N ALA A 96 60.11 7.77 -10.61
CA ALA A 96 60.06 7.65 -9.15
C ALA A 96 58.74 8.14 -8.51
N ALA A 97 58.16 9.23 -9.03
CA ALA A 97 56.87 9.73 -8.55
C ALA A 97 55.71 8.75 -8.81
N LEU A 98 55.72 8.06 -9.96
CA LEU A 98 54.72 7.05 -10.30
C LEU A 98 54.94 5.76 -9.51
N ALA A 99 56.20 5.37 -9.32
CA ALA A 99 56.56 4.22 -8.48
C ALA A 99 56.05 4.40 -7.04
N ALA A 100 56.32 5.56 -6.45
CA ALA A 100 55.90 5.88 -5.09
C ALA A 100 54.37 5.94 -4.94
N LEU A 101 53.66 6.44 -5.96
CA LEU A 101 52.20 6.38 -6.01
C LEU A 101 51.70 4.93 -6.03
N GLY A 102 52.33 4.08 -6.84
CA GLY A 102 52.00 2.66 -6.93
C GLY A 102 52.18 1.92 -5.60
N ASP A 103 53.25 2.21 -4.86
CA ASP A 103 53.50 1.60 -3.54
C ASP A 103 52.39 1.92 -2.53
N VAL A 104 51.87 3.16 -2.54
CA VAL A 104 50.72 3.55 -1.70
C VAL A 104 49.50 2.71 -2.08
N PHE A 105 49.19 2.61 -3.37
CA PHE A 105 48.02 1.86 -3.84
C PHE A 105 48.15 0.35 -3.63
N ALA A 106 49.36 -0.22 -3.66
CA ALA A 106 49.59 -1.64 -3.39
C ALA A 106 49.08 -2.04 -1.99
N THR A 107 49.23 -1.15 -1.00
CA THR A 107 48.68 -1.37 0.35
C THR A 107 47.18 -1.08 0.44
N ALA A 108 46.67 -0.14 -0.36
CA ALA A 108 45.25 0.18 -0.43
C ALA A 108 44.41 -1.00 -0.97
N VAL A 109 44.96 -1.83 -1.86
CA VAL A 109 44.30 -3.06 -2.35
C VAL A 109 43.91 -3.96 -1.17
N LEU A 110 44.78 -4.14 -0.18
CA LEU A 110 44.49 -4.94 1.00
C LEU A 110 43.37 -4.32 1.85
N ALA A 111 43.35 -3.00 2.00
CA ALA A 111 42.29 -2.29 2.71
C ALA A 111 40.92 -2.46 2.04
N VAL A 112 40.88 -2.43 0.70
CA VAL A 112 39.67 -2.71 -0.08
C VAL A 112 39.21 -4.15 0.15
N ILE A 113 40.12 -5.14 0.13
CA ILE A 113 39.79 -6.55 0.38
C ILE A 113 39.22 -6.75 1.79
N VAL A 114 39.83 -6.15 2.81
CA VAL A 114 39.31 -6.19 4.19
C VAL A 114 37.92 -5.57 4.27
N HIS A 115 37.71 -4.39 3.68
CA HIS A 115 36.38 -3.76 3.61
C HIS A 115 35.38 -4.70 2.94
N LEU A 116 35.73 -5.25 1.78
CA LEU A 116 34.89 -6.12 0.98
C LEU A 116 34.44 -7.37 1.78
N LEU A 117 35.37 -8.03 2.47
CA LEU A 117 35.08 -9.19 3.33
C LEU A 117 34.21 -8.85 4.53
N LEU A 118 34.41 -7.70 5.14
CA LEU A 118 33.65 -7.25 6.31
C LEU A 118 32.24 -6.76 5.97
N ALA A 119 32.07 -6.20 4.77
CA ALA A 119 30.80 -5.69 4.26
C ALA A 119 29.91 -6.79 3.67
N PHE A 120 30.48 -7.92 3.22
CA PHE A 120 29.72 -9.06 2.73
C PHE A 120 28.82 -9.67 3.83
N PRO A 121 27.58 -10.11 3.50
CA PRO A 121 26.89 -10.00 2.21
C PRO A 121 26.17 -8.66 2.01
N THR A 122 25.92 -7.90 3.07
CA THR A 122 25.00 -6.74 3.01
C THR A 122 25.51 -5.55 2.19
N GLY A 123 26.81 -5.51 1.88
CA GLY A 123 27.46 -4.34 1.28
C GLY A 123 27.66 -3.19 2.25
N ARG A 124 27.42 -3.41 3.55
CA ARG A 124 27.54 -2.38 4.59
C ARG A 124 28.28 -2.93 5.81
N LEU A 125 29.02 -2.05 6.48
CA LEU A 125 29.72 -2.37 7.72
C LEU A 125 28.76 -2.24 8.91
N ASN A 126 28.14 -3.35 9.28
CA ASN A 126 27.20 -3.43 10.40
C ASN A 126 27.95 -3.68 11.72
N GLY A 127 27.83 -2.74 12.67
CA GLY A 127 28.48 -2.79 13.99
C GLY A 127 29.76 -1.96 14.09
N ALA A 128 30.23 -1.73 15.32
CA ALA A 128 31.42 -0.92 15.57
C ALA A 128 32.72 -1.63 15.14
N VAL A 129 32.87 -2.93 15.46
CA VAL A 129 34.10 -3.69 15.20
C VAL A 129 34.48 -3.73 13.70
N PRO A 130 33.56 -4.07 12.76
CA PRO A 130 33.91 -4.07 11.33
C PRO A 130 34.26 -2.68 10.79
N ARG A 131 33.63 -1.62 11.31
CA ARG A 131 33.94 -0.23 10.92
C ARG A 131 35.33 0.19 11.39
N VAL A 132 35.68 -0.16 12.64
CA VAL A 132 37.01 0.10 13.19
C VAL A 132 38.08 -0.66 12.40
N LEU A 133 37.87 -1.95 12.11
CA LEU A 133 38.81 -2.74 11.32
C LEU A 133 38.98 -2.21 9.89
N ALA A 134 37.88 -1.87 9.20
CA ALA A 134 37.97 -1.28 7.86
C ALA A 134 38.66 0.09 7.90
N GLY A 135 38.31 0.95 8.86
CA GLY A 135 38.96 2.25 9.07
C GLY A 135 40.46 2.11 9.35
N ALA A 136 40.85 1.18 10.22
CA ALA A 136 42.23 0.85 10.51
C ALA A 136 42.97 0.35 9.26
N ALA A 137 42.31 -0.44 8.40
CA ALA A 137 42.89 -0.90 7.14
C ALA A 137 43.29 0.25 6.22
N TYR A 138 42.38 1.22 5.99
CA TYR A 138 42.68 2.40 5.18
C TYR A 138 43.70 3.32 5.86
N ALA A 139 43.61 3.49 7.19
CA ALA A 139 44.57 4.29 7.94
C ALA A 139 45.99 3.71 7.83
N ILE A 140 46.15 2.39 7.98
CA ILE A 140 47.45 1.72 7.82
C ILE A 140 47.94 1.87 6.38
N ALA A 141 47.09 1.63 5.37
CA ALA A 141 47.47 1.77 3.97
C ALA A 141 47.95 3.18 3.58
N ILE A 142 47.35 4.23 4.16
CA ILE A 142 47.64 5.62 3.77
C ILE A 142 48.70 6.25 4.67
N LEU A 143 48.60 6.10 5.99
CA LEU A 143 49.40 6.87 6.95
C LEU A 143 50.78 6.26 7.20
N VAL A 144 50.92 4.94 7.17
CA VAL A 144 52.20 4.29 7.48
C VAL A 144 53.25 4.50 6.38
N PRO A 145 52.94 4.46 5.07
CA PRO A 145 53.90 4.79 4.01
C PRO A 145 54.24 6.28 3.91
N LEU A 146 53.42 7.16 4.51
CA LEU A 146 53.52 8.62 4.32
C LEU A 146 54.87 9.22 4.77
N PRO A 147 55.47 8.84 5.91
CA PRO A 147 56.75 9.39 6.34
C PRO A 147 57.90 9.07 5.37
N SER A 148 57.96 7.84 4.84
CA SER A 148 58.98 7.49 3.84
C SER A 148 58.75 8.22 2.52
N LEU A 149 57.49 8.44 2.14
CA LEU A 149 57.13 9.16 0.92
C LEU A 149 57.49 10.65 0.97
N VAL A 150 57.28 11.30 2.13
CA VAL A 150 57.50 12.75 2.30
C VAL A 150 58.94 13.08 2.64
N LEU A 151 59.57 12.28 3.51
CA LEU A 151 60.91 12.57 4.04
C LEU A 151 62.02 11.85 3.28
N GLY A 152 61.70 10.84 2.47
CA GLY A 152 62.68 10.05 1.72
C GLY A 152 63.60 9.18 2.60
N THR A 153 63.29 9.04 3.89
CA THR A 153 64.12 8.32 4.88
C THR A 153 63.30 7.26 5.64
N GLY A 154 63.98 6.23 6.15
CA GLY A 154 63.35 5.25 7.06
C GLY A 154 62.47 4.19 6.39
N ALA A 155 62.64 3.95 5.09
CA ALA A 155 61.83 3.00 4.30
C ALA A 155 61.83 1.58 4.90
N GLU A 156 62.96 1.08 5.40
CA GLU A 156 63.03 -0.25 6.04
C GLU A 156 62.21 -0.32 7.33
N ALA A 157 62.32 0.68 8.21
CA ALA A 157 61.53 0.75 9.44
C ALA A 157 60.03 0.85 9.14
N VAL A 158 59.66 1.67 8.16
CA VAL A 158 58.27 1.79 7.67
C VAL A 158 57.74 0.47 7.13
N ALA A 159 58.54 -0.27 6.35
CA ALA A 159 58.14 -1.57 5.81
C ALA A 159 57.92 -2.63 6.90
N ILE A 160 58.75 -2.63 7.96
CA ILE A 160 58.60 -3.52 9.13
C ILE A 160 57.29 -3.19 9.86
N VAL A 161 57.05 -1.91 10.16
CA VAL A 161 55.83 -1.45 10.84
C VAL A 161 54.58 -1.79 10.00
N GLN A 162 54.63 -1.54 8.69
CA GLN A 162 53.54 -1.84 7.76
C GLN A 162 53.20 -3.32 7.74
N SER A 163 54.22 -4.18 7.67
CA SER A 163 54.03 -5.63 7.63
C SER A 163 53.46 -6.16 8.95
N ALA A 164 53.97 -5.68 10.10
CA ALA A 164 53.48 -6.07 11.42
C ALA A 164 52.04 -5.61 11.67
N ALA A 165 51.73 -4.33 11.40
CA ALA A 165 50.39 -3.78 11.56
C ALA A 165 49.39 -4.44 10.61
N GLY A 166 49.80 -4.66 9.35
CA GLY A 166 49.02 -5.40 8.36
C GLY A 166 48.71 -6.82 8.82
N LEU A 167 49.69 -7.55 9.34
CA LEU A 167 49.48 -8.93 9.81
C LEU A 167 48.50 -8.99 10.98
N VAL A 168 48.63 -8.09 11.97
CA VAL A 168 47.70 -8.00 13.11
C VAL A 168 46.28 -7.73 12.62
N LEU A 169 46.11 -6.80 11.69
CA LEU A 169 44.82 -6.48 11.09
C LEU A 169 44.23 -7.67 10.33
N MET A 170 45.04 -8.40 9.55
CA MET A 170 44.58 -9.57 8.81
C MET A 170 44.15 -10.69 9.75
N ILE A 171 44.90 -10.93 10.83
CA ILE A 171 44.54 -11.92 11.86
C ILE A 171 43.24 -11.53 12.55
N ALA A 172 43.08 -10.26 12.93
CA ALA A 172 41.84 -9.77 13.55
C ALA A 172 40.64 -9.91 12.60
N THR A 173 40.83 -9.61 11.31
CA THR A 173 39.81 -9.79 10.27
C THR A 173 39.44 -11.27 10.12
N ALA A 174 40.44 -12.16 10.00
CA ALA A 174 40.23 -13.60 9.90
C ALA A 174 39.51 -14.17 11.13
N ALA A 175 39.88 -13.74 12.35
CA ALA A 175 39.21 -14.12 13.59
C ALA A 175 37.74 -13.70 13.59
N LEU A 176 37.43 -12.46 13.17
CA LEU A 176 36.06 -11.97 13.06
C LEU A 176 35.25 -12.76 12.01
N LEU A 177 35.83 -13.07 10.86
CA LEU A 177 35.19 -13.90 9.83
C LEU A 177 34.91 -15.32 10.38
N ALA A 178 35.84 -15.90 11.12
CA ALA A 178 35.66 -17.21 11.75
C ALA A 178 34.54 -17.20 12.81
N VAL A 179 34.47 -16.17 13.64
CA VAL A 179 33.37 -15.98 14.62
C VAL A 179 32.02 -15.85 13.89
N ARG A 180 31.94 -15.03 12.83
CA ARG A 180 30.73 -14.89 12.01
C ARG A 180 30.31 -16.20 11.35
N LEU A 181 31.28 -16.99 10.85
CA LEU A 181 31.01 -18.27 10.21
C LEU A 181 30.48 -19.31 11.19
N ARG A 182 31.00 -19.34 12.43
CA ARG A 182 30.54 -20.23 13.50
C ARG A 182 29.11 -19.91 13.96
N GLY A 183 28.77 -18.62 14.05
CA GLY A 183 27.45 -18.16 14.44
C GLY A 183 26.39 -18.22 13.33
N ALA A 184 26.75 -18.55 12.09
CA ALA A 184 25.82 -18.59 10.96
C ALA A 184 24.98 -19.88 10.91
N ASP A 185 23.68 -19.73 10.65
CA ASP A 185 22.72 -20.81 10.41
C ASP A 185 23.09 -21.67 9.20
N ARG A 186 22.57 -22.91 9.12
CA ARG A 186 22.95 -23.90 8.09
C ARG A 186 22.87 -23.39 6.65
N ARG A 187 21.84 -22.59 6.32
CA ARG A 187 21.68 -21.98 4.98
C ARG A 187 22.69 -20.86 4.74
N ALA A 188 22.86 -19.95 5.70
CA ALA A 188 23.83 -18.87 5.62
C ALA A 188 25.27 -19.41 5.53
N ARG A 189 25.58 -20.48 6.26
CA ARG A 189 26.89 -21.13 6.25
C ARG A 189 27.24 -21.68 4.87
N ARG A 190 26.32 -22.31 4.14
CA ARG A 190 26.59 -22.80 2.77
C ARG A 190 27.03 -21.68 1.82
N VAL A 191 26.50 -20.48 1.99
CA VAL A 191 26.86 -19.35 1.13
C VAL A 191 28.12 -18.62 1.63
N LEU A 192 28.28 -18.47 2.94
CA LEU A 192 29.43 -17.79 3.52
C LEU A 192 30.70 -18.66 3.46
N LEU A 193 30.57 -19.99 3.47
CA LEU A 193 31.69 -20.91 3.60
C LEU A 193 32.78 -20.66 2.55
N PRO A 194 32.53 -20.67 1.22
CA PRO A 194 33.61 -20.56 0.23
C PRO A 194 34.36 -19.24 0.32
N LEU A 195 33.63 -18.15 0.60
CA LEU A 195 34.21 -16.81 0.66
C LEU A 195 34.97 -16.55 1.96
N TYR A 196 34.40 -16.93 3.10
CA TYR A 196 35.02 -16.67 4.39
C TYR A 196 36.17 -17.64 4.65
N THR A 197 36.10 -18.90 4.21
CA THR A 197 37.27 -19.80 4.31
C THR A 197 38.42 -19.28 3.47
N TYR A 198 38.13 -18.81 2.26
CA TYR A 198 39.13 -18.16 1.42
C TYR A 198 39.71 -16.91 2.12
N GLY A 199 38.85 -16.01 2.62
CA GLY A 199 39.28 -14.81 3.34
C GLY A 199 40.04 -15.09 4.64
N ILE A 200 39.78 -16.19 5.34
CA ILE A 200 40.51 -16.57 6.57
C ILE A 200 41.94 -17.01 6.25
N VAL A 201 42.17 -17.63 5.09
CA VAL A 201 43.48 -18.19 4.70
C VAL A 201 44.26 -17.23 3.81
N ALA A 202 43.65 -16.74 2.73
CA ALA A 202 44.33 -15.98 1.69
C ALA A 202 44.81 -14.60 2.17
N VAL A 203 44.04 -13.95 3.03
CA VAL A 203 44.28 -12.57 3.49
C VAL A 203 45.51 -12.49 4.42
N PRO A 204 45.65 -13.31 5.48
CA PRO A 204 46.90 -13.38 6.22
C PRO A 204 48.09 -13.82 5.34
N ALA A 205 47.87 -14.77 4.42
CA ALA A 205 48.93 -15.24 3.52
C ALA A 205 49.46 -14.11 2.61
N LEU A 206 48.60 -13.21 2.12
CA LEU A 206 49.03 -12.06 1.29
C LEU A 206 50.08 -11.18 1.98
N VAL A 207 49.97 -10.98 3.29
CA VAL A 207 50.90 -10.16 4.09
C VAL A 207 52.09 -10.97 4.60
N ALA A 208 51.91 -12.26 4.91
CA ALA A 208 52.98 -13.09 5.46
C ALA A 208 53.97 -13.60 4.39
N LEU A 209 53.53 -13.76 3.14
CA LEU A 209 54.31 -14.40 2.08
C LEU A 209 55.69 -13.75 1.81
N PRO A 210 55.84 -12.41 1.83
CA PRO A 210 57.15 -11.76 1.71
C PRO A 210 58.15 -12.15 2.81
N SER A 211 57.66 -12.44 4.02
CA SER A 211 58.47 -12.83 5.17
C SER A 211 58.78 -14.33 5.19
N LEU A 212 57.95 -15.15 4.53
CA LEU A 212 58.08 -16.61 4.53
C LEU A 212 58.98 -17.14 3.40
N LEU A 213 59.04 -16.45 2.27
CA LEU A 213 59.85 -16.86 1.11
C LEU A 213 61.16 -16.05 1.03
N PRO A 214 62.31 -16.69 0.79
CA PRO A 214 63.59 -16.02 0.53
C PRO A 214 63.54 -14.99 -0.62
N SER A 215 64.43 -13.99 -0.59
CA SER A 215 64.46 -12.88 -1.56
C SER A 215 64.87 -13.28 -2.98
N ASP A 216 65.60 -14.38 -3.14
CA ASP A 216 65.98 -14.98 -4.43
C ASP A 216 64.78 -15.57 -5.19
N GLN A 217 63.64 -15.78 -4.52
CA GLN A 217 62.41 -16.32 -5.11
C GLN A 217 61.38 -15.23 -5.44
N ALA A 218 61.83 -14.05 -5.86
CA ALA A 218 60.96 -12.89 -6.11
C ALA A 218 59.82 -13.18 -7.11
N VAL A 219 60.10 -13.92 -8.20
CA VAL A 219 59.10 -14.28 -9.22
C VAL A 219 58.01 -15.20 -8.65
N LEU A 220 58.41 -16.22 -7.88
CA LEU A 220 57.45 -17.14 -7.24
C LEU A 220 56.58 -16.41 -6.22
N ARG A 221 57.18 -15.53 -5.40
CA ARG A 221 56.46 -14.71 -4.43
C ARG A 221 55.42 -13.83 -5.11
N ALA A 222 55.81 -13.10 -6.15
CA ALA A 222 54.88 -12.25 -6.91
C ALA A 222 53.75 -13.07 -7.56
N GLY A 223 54.07 -14.22 -8.15
CA GLY A 223 53.07 -15.11 -8.75
C GLY A 223 52.05 -15.64 -7.74
N LEU A 224 52.50 -16.07 -6.56
CA LEU A 224 51.62 -16.53 -5.49
C LEU A 224 50.74 -15.39 -4.93
N GLN A 225 51.30 -14.18 -4.74
CA GLN A 225 50.50 -13.03 -4.31
C GLN A 225 49.42 -12.66 -5.33
N LEU A 226 49.74 -12.67 -6.63
CA LEU A 226 48.77 -12.41 -7.68
C LEU A 226 47.68 -13.49 -7.76
N LEU A 227 48.04 -14.76 -7.55
CA LEU A 227 47.07 -15.86 -7.46
C LEU A 227 46.11 -15.67 -6.27
N LEU A 228 46.63 -15.25 -5.11
CA LEU A 228 45.83 -14.91 -3.94
C LEU A 228 45.00 -13.62 -4.11
N LEU A 229 45.44 -12.68 -4.93
CA LEU A 229 44.63 -11.50 -5.26
C LEU A 229 43.51 -11.84 -6.26
N LEU A 230 43.78 -12.73 -7.21
CA LEU A 230 42.85 -13.21 -8.22
C LEU A 230 41.70 -14.04 -7.62
N GLY A 231 41.97 -14.82 -6.58
CA GLY A 231 40.92 -15.64 -5.97
C GLY A 231 39.87 -14.82 -5.22
N VAL A 232 40.17 -13.60 -4.76
CA VAL A 232 39.21 -12.71 -4.10
C VAL A 232 37.98 -12.41 -4.98
N PRO A 233 38.11 -11.76 -6.17
CA PRO A 233 36.96 -11.42 -7.00
C PRO A 233 36.21 -12.66 -7.47
N ILE A 234 36.90 -13.79 -7.66
CA ILE A 234 36.29 -15.08 -8.02
C ILE A 234 35.45 -15.62 -6.85
N ALA A 235 36.00 -15.66 -5.64
CA ALA A 235 35.28 -16.12 -4.45
C ALA A 235 34.04 -15.24 -4.17
N PHE A 236 34.18 -13.92 -4.35
CA PHE A 236 33.06 -12.99 -4.26
C PHE A 236 32.01 -13.23 -5.33
N LEU A 237 32.42 -13.41 -6.59
CA LEU A 237 31.51 -13.71 -7.68
C LEU A 237 30.76 -15.01 -7.41
N ILE A 238 31.44 -16.07 -6.98
CA ILE A 238 30.81 -17.34 -6.57
C ILE A 238 29.80 -17.10 -5.45
N GLY A 239 30.14 -16.33 -4.41
CA GLY A 239 29.21 -16.01 -3.31
C GLY A 239 27.97 -15.21 -3.77
N VAL A 240 28.14 -14.30 -4.72
CA VAL A 240 27.05 -13.54 -5.37
C VAL A 240 26.18 -14.45 -6.24
N LEU A 241 26.79 -15.36 -7.02
CA LEU A 241 26.11 -16.29 -7.92
C LEU A 241 25.37 -17.39 -7.15
N ALA A 242 25.94 -17.90 -6.05
CA ALA A 242 25.41 -18.97 -5.21
C ALA A 242 24.28 -18.53 -4.27
N GLY A 243 23.75 -17.31 -4.40
CA GLY A 243 22.57 -16.86 -3.68
C GLY A 243 22.83 -16.24 -2.31
N GLY A 244 23.99 -15.59 -2.09
CA GLY A 244 24.32 -14.92 -0.81
C GLY A 244 23.40 -13.80 -0.37
N PHE A 245 22.40 -13.47 -1.20
CA PHE A 245 21.38 -12.46 -0.95
C PHE A 245 19.96 -13.04 -0.88
N ALA A 246 19.78 -14.37 -0.93
CA ALA A 246 18.48 -15.01 -1.11
C ALA A 246 17.44 -14.64 -0.04
N ALA A 247 17.86 -14.45 1.22
CA ALA A 247 16.93 -14.17 2.32
C ALA A 247 16.17 -12.83 2.20
N THR A 248 16.61 -11.88 1.36
CA THR A 248 15.92 -10.59 1.16
C THR A 248 14.99 -10.57 -0.06
N ARG A 249 15.01 -11.61 -0.91
CA ARG A 249 14.26 -11.62 -2.17
C ARG A 249 12.78 -11.96 -1.97
N GLU A 250 12.49 -12.97 -1.14
CA GLU A 250 11.10 -13.37 -0.83
C GLU A 250 10.34 -12.28 -0.04
N LEU A 251 11.06 -11.52 0.78
CA LEU A 251 10.47 -10.53 1.69
C LEU A 251 10.25 -9.15 1.05
N ALA A 252 11.11 -8.76 0.09
CA ALA A 252 10.92 -7.53 -0.67
C ALA A 252 9.81 -7.67 -1.73
N ASP A 253 9.72 -8.85 -2.37
CA ASP A 253 8.67 -9.17 -3.34
C ASP A 253 7.28 -9.24 -2.68
N LEU A 254 7.21 -9.77 -1.45
CA LEU A 254 6.00 -9.71 -0.63
C LEU A 254 5.59 -8.27 -0.28
N GLY A 255 6.55 -7.43 0.14
CA GLY A 255 6.30 -6.02 0.44
C GLY A 255 5.82 -5.22 -0.77
N GLU A 256 6.39 -5.49 -1.96
CA GLU A 256 6.00 -4.85 -3.22
C GLU A 256 4.63 -5.32 -3.70
N ARG A 257 4.35 -6.63 -3.70
CA ARG A 257 3.01 -7.20 -4.00
C ARG A 257 1.94 -6.59 -3.09
N LEU A 258 2.15 -6.61 -1.77
CA LEU A 258 1.21 -6.06 -0.77
C LEU A 258 1.03 -4.53 -0.85
N SER A 259 2.01 -3.80 -1.38
CA SER A 259 1.89 -2.35 -1.61
C SER A 259 1.01 -2.02 -2.83
N THR A 260 0.94 -2.94 -3.79
CA THR A 260 0.20 -2.79 -5.05
C THR A 260 -1.19 -3.42 -5.04
N THR A 261 -1.48 -4.33 -4.10
CA THR A 261 -2.80 -4.96 -4.02
C THR A 261 -3.87 -3.92 -3.65
N THR A 262 -4.83 -3.73 -4.54
CA THR A 262 -6.02 -2.92 -4.30
C THR A 262 -6.94 -3.66 -3.32
N PRO A 263 -7.64 -2.99 -2.39
CA PRO A 263 -8.62 -3.67 -1.56
C PRO A 263 -9.68 -4.35 -2.44
N GLY A 264 -9.66 -5.69 -2.51
CA GLY A 264 -10.55 -6.50 -3.34
C GLY A 264 -9.88 -7.56 -4.23
N ASP A 265 -8.56 -7.52 -4.46
CA ASP A 265 -7.85 -8.45 -5.37
C ASP A 265 -7.39 -9.79 -4.72
N GLY A 266 -7.90 -10.12 -3.54
CA GLY A 266 -7.56 -11.34 -2.78
C GLY A 266 -7.40 -11.06 -1.27
N SER A 267 -7.61 -12.07 -0.44
CA SER A 267 -7.49 -11.92 1.01
C SER A 267 -6.01 -11.73 1.41
N LEU A 268 -5.74 -10.81 2.34
CA LEU A 268 -4.42 -10.65 2.95
C LEU A 268 -3.96 -12.00 3.56
N SER A 269 -4.89 -12.77 4.09
CA SER A 269 -4.68 -14.13 4.57
C SER A 269 -4.19 -15.05 3.45
N ASP A 270 -4.77 -15.01 2.24
CA ASP A 270 -4.34 -15.82 1.10
C ASP A 270 -2.90 -15.50 0.66
N ALA A 271 -2.55 -14.21 0.60
CA ALA A 271 -1.22 -13.78 0.19
C ALA A 271 -0.14 -14.23 1.20
N VAL A 272 -0.46 -14.15 2.50
CA VAL A 272 0.44 -14.59 3.57
C VAL A 272 0.52 -16.12 3.63
N ALA A 273 -0.61 -16.81 3.42
CA ALA A 273 -0.72 -18.26 3.32
C ALA A 273 0.14 -18.82 2.19
N GLU A 274 0.04 -18.26 0.98
CA GLU A 274 0.84 -18.64 -0.19
C GLU A 274 2.34 -18.49 0.10
N THR A 275 2.72 -17.39 0.75
CA THR A 275 4.13 -17.07 1.02
C THR A 275 4.74 -17.94 2.11
N LEU A 276 3.96 -18.27 3.14
CA LEU A 276 4.42 -19.10 4.24
C LEU A 276 4.23 -20.60 3.98
N GLY A 277 3.41 -20.98 3.01
CA GLY A 277 3.12 -22.37 2.65
C GLY A 277 2.10 -23.03 3.59
N ASP A 278 1.22 -22.24 4.21
CA ASP A 278 0.13 -22.73 5.05
C ASP A 278 -1.21 -22.19 4.54
N PRO A 279 -2.01 -22.99 3.81
CA PRO A 279 -3.30 -22.57 3.28
C PRO A 279 -4.36 -22.35 4.36
N SER A 280 -4.12 -22.80 5.59
CA SER A 280 -5.02 -22.59 6.73
C SER A 280 -4.68 -21.34 7.54
N LEU A 281 -3.69 -20.57 7.12
CA LEU A 281 -3.24 -19.36 7.81
C LEU A 281 -4.31 -18.27 7.73
N ARG A 282 -4.53 -17.58 8.85
CA ARG A 282 -5.48 -16.48 8.95
C ARG A 282 -4.80 -15.25 9.52
N VAL A 283 -5.06 -14.10 8.92
CA VAL A 283 -4.66 -12.79 9.44
C VAL A 283 -5.85 -12.17 10.15
N LEU A 284 -5.67 -11.87 11.44
CA LEU A 284 -6.67 -11.23 12.27
C LEU A 284 -6.22 -9.80 12.55
N LEU A 285 -7.12 -8.84 12.39
CA LEU A 285 -6.87 -7.42 12.57
C LEU A 285 -7.35 -6.98 13.96
N ARG A 286 -6.60 -6.11 14.64
CA ARG A 286 -7.01 -5.57 15.94
C ARG A 286 -8.03 -4.44 15.76
N SER A 287 -9.22 -4.54 16.33
CA SER A 287 -10.20 -3.44 16.34
C SER A 287 -10.76 -3.27 17.75
N GLY A 288 -10.49 -2.11 18.36
CA GLY A 288 -10.80 -1.86 19.78
C GLY A 288 -10.14 -2.90 20.69
N GLU A 289 -10.93 -3.55 21.55
CA GLU A 289 -10.47 -4.65 22.42
C GLU A 289 -10.53 -6.03 21.73
N GLY A 290 -11.15 -6.12 20.55
CA GLY A 290 -11.40 -7.36 19.83
C GLY A 290 -10.45 -7.62 18.67
N LEU A 291 -10.64 -8.77 18.04
CA LEU A 291 -10.06 -9.10 16.74
C LEU A 291 -11.19 -9.15 15.71
N VAL A 292 -10.90 -8.70 14.50
CA VAL A 292 -11.80 -8.74 13.35
C VAL A 292 -11.09 -9.37 12.16
N ASP A 293 -11.85 -9.89 11.22
CA ASP A 293 -11.31 -10.31 9.93
C ASP A 293 -11.12 -9.10 8.99
N GLU A 294 -10.78 -9.38 7.73
CA GLU A 294 -10.51 -8.37 6.69
C GLU A 294 -11.75 -7.58 6.25
N ASP A 295 -12.94 -8.16 6.46
CA ASP A 295 -14.24 -7.53 6.21
C ASP A 295 -14.69 -6.68 7.40
N GLY A 296 -14.00 -6.81 8.54
CA GLY A 296 -14.28 -6.11 9.78
C GLY A 296 -15.30 -6.81 10.64
N ASP A 297 -15.58 -8.09 10.38
CA ASP A 297 -16.51 -8.87 11.17
C ASP A 297 -15.79 -9.51 12.37
N PRO A 298 -16.46 -9.69 13.53
CA PRO A 298 -15.82 -10.17 14.74
C PRO A 298 -15.20 -11.56 14.56
N ALA A 299 -13.88 -11.66 14.76
CA ALA A 299 -13.13 -12.89 14.63
C ALA A 299 -12.44 -13.27 15.94
N ARG A 300 -12.35 -14.57 16.20
CA ARG A 300 -11.61 -15.11 17.34
C ARG A 300 -10.51 -16.05 16.86
N VAL A 301 -9.42 -16.03 17.62
CA VAL A 301 -8.36 -17.02 17.52
C VAL A 301 -8.92 -18.40 17.89
N SER A 302 -8.56 -19.42 17.13
CA SER A 302 -9.01 -20.78 17.43
C SER A 302 -8.29 -21.32 18.65
N ALA A 303 -9.02 -21.93 19.58
CA ALA A 303 -8.47 -22.53 20.79
C ALA A 303 -7.84 -23.92 20.55
N HIS A 304 -7.62 -24.32 19.30
CA HIS A 304 -7.08 -25.65 18.99
C HIS A 304 -5.59 -25.76 19.35
N PRO A 305 -5.15 -26.86 19.99
CA PRO A 305 -3.77 -27.03 20.44
C PRO A 305 -2.75 -27.04 19.29
N ASP A 306 -3.20 -27.45 18.09
CA ASP A 306 -2.39 -27.44 16.87
C ASP A 306 -2.32 -26.06 16.19
N ARG A 307 -2.97 -25.03 16.72
CA ARG A 307 -2.93 -23.67 16.15
C ARG A 307 -1.95 -22.80 16.94
N GLY A 308 -1.03 -22.17 16.20
CA GLY A 308 -0.09 -21.18 16.70
C GLY A 308 -0.58 -19.77 16.40
N VAL A 309 -0.19 -18.81 17.24
CA VAL A 309 -0.61 -17.41 17.11
C VAL A 309 0.60 -16.54 17.35
N VAL A 310 0.82 -15.59 16.44
CA VAL A 310 1.87 -14.59 16.58
C VAL A 310 1.29 -13.21 16.42
N ASP A 311 1.42 -12.41 17.47
CA ASP A 311 1.04 -10.99 17.43
C ASP A 311 1.97 -10.21 16.51
N VAL A 312 1.38 -9.23 15.83
CA VAL A 312 2.08 -8.32 14.93
C VAL A 312 1.98 -6.91 15.48
N ASP A 313 3.15 -6.31 15.73
CA ASP A 313 3.27 -4.97 16.32
C ASP A 313 3.84 -3.97 15.31
N VAL A 314 3.29 -2.75 15.31
CA VAL A 314 3.81 -1.56 14.62
C VAL A 314 4.02 -0.47 15.67
N ASP A 315 5.24 0.06 15.77
CA ASP A 315 5.61 1.10 16.74
C ASP A 315 5.20 0.79 18.20
N GLY A 316 5.33 -0.48 18.61
CA GLY A 316 4.98 -0.94 19.96
C GLY A 316 3.49 -1.12 20.22
N ARG A 317 2.64 -1.02 19.19
CA ARG A 317 1.19 -1.30 19.27
C ARG A 317 0.86 -2.55 18.46
N THR A 318 0.08 -3.46 19.04
CA THR A 318 -0.38 -4.66 18.35
C THR A 318 -1.48 -4.31 17.35
N VAL A 319 -1.18 -4.47 16.06
CA VAL A 319 -2.10 -4.16 14.95
C VAL A 319 -2.91 -5.36 14.49
N GLY A 320 -2.49 -6.57 14.87
CA GLY A 320 -3.18 -7.81 14.53
C GLY A 320 -2.45 -9.04 15.03
N ALA A 321 -2.92 -10.21 14.61
CA ALA A 321 -2.33 -11.50 14.92
C ALA A 321 -2.37 -12.41 13.69
N ILE A 322 -1.35 -13.25 13.53
CA ILE A 322 -1.28 -14.29 12.50
C ILE A 322 -1.52 -15.63 13.18
N GLU A 323 -2.58 -16.31 12.76
CA GLU A 323 -2.92 -17.66 13.20
C GLU A 323 -2.48 -18.67 12.14
N TYR A 324 -1.75 -19.72 12.54
CA TYR A 324 -1.16 -20.71 11.63
C TYR A 324 -1.21 -22.12 12.20
N ASP A 325 -1.05 -23.15 11.35
CA ASP A 325 -0.95 -24.55 11.78
C ASP A 325 0.47 -24.89 12.28
N ARG A 326 0.59 -25.32 13.54
CA ARG A 326 1.84 -25.77 14.16
C ARG A 326 2.38 -27.08 13.55
N ARG A 327 1.53 -27.87 12.89
CA ARG A 327 1.93 -29.11 12.20
C ARG A 327 2.60 -28.84 10.86
N SER A 328 2.45 -27.63 10.32
CA SER A 328 3.16 -27.21 9.11
C SER A 328 4.67 -27.13 9.38
N GLU A 329 5.51 -27.26 8.35
CA GLU A 329 6.99 -27.13 8.46
C GLU A 329 7.45 -25.70 8.84
N ILE A 330 6.53 -24.83 9.25
CA ILE A 330 6.72 -23.42 9.54
C ILE A 330 7.00 -23.25 11.03
N ASP A 331 8.22 -22.79 11.33
CA ASP A 331 8.62 -22.40 12.68
C ASP A 331 8.01 -21.03 13.07
N GLU A 332 7.67 -20.85 14.34
CA GLU A 332 7.13 -19.60 14.92
C GLU A 332 8.04 -18.41 14.60
N ALA A 333 9.36 -18.61 14.64
CA ALA A 333 10.34 -17.58 14.31
C ALA A 333 10.26 -17.10 12.84
N ARG A 334 9.71 -17.92 11.94
CA ARG A 334 9.45 -17.55 10.54
C ARG A 334 8.18 -16.70 10.44
N VAL A 335 7.10 -17.12 11.11
CA VAL A 335 5.84 -16.36 11.17
C VAL A 335 6.06 -14.98 11.78
N ARG A 336 6.80 -14.89 12.90
CA ARG A 336 7.15 -13.62 13.56
C ARG A 336 8.00 -12.69 12.69
N ARG A 337 8.86 -13.24 11.83
CA ARG A 337 9.61 -12.43 10.85
C ARG A 337 8.71 -11.93 9.73
N ALA A 338 7.85 -12.79 9.18
CA ALA A 338 6.87 -12.37 8.18
C ALA A 338 5.95 -11.29 8.74
N GLY A 339 5.40 -11.49 9.94
CA GLY A 339 4.55 -10.53 10.65
C GLY A 339 5.18 -9.14 10.76
N ARG A 340 6.45 -9.02 11.19
CA ARG A 340 7.15 -7.73 11.25
C ARG A 340 7.31 -7.05 9.88
N ILE A 341 7.36 -7.82 8.80
CA ILE A 341 7.59 -7.30 7.45
C ILE A 341 6.27 -6.83 6.83
N ILE A 342 5.19 -7.56 7.08
CA ILE A 342 3.85 -7.21 6.61
C ILE A 342 3.08 -6.34 7.61
N ALA A 343 3.71 -5.92 8.71
CA ALA A 343 3.05 -5.19 9.80
C ALA A 343 2.35 -3.92 9.30
N VAL A 344 2.96 -3.19 8.36
CA VAL A 344 2.37 -2.01 7.71
C VAL A 344 1.16 -2.39 6.84
N ALA A 345 1.19 -3.53 6.15
CA ALA A 345 0.06 -4.02 5.36
C ALA A 345 -1.12 -4.44 6.26
N ILE A 346 -0.83 -5.10 7.39
CA ILE A 346 -1.81 -5.44 8.42
C ILE A 346 -2.42 -4.16 9.02
N ASP A 347 -1.62 -3.15 9.35
CA ASP A 347 -2.14 -1.89 9.89
C ASP A 347 -3.01 -1.12 8.87
N ARG A 348 -2.64 -1.15 7.58
CA ARG A 348 -3.48 -0.59 6.51
C ARG A 348 -4.80 -1.35 6.37
N ALA A 349 -4.76 -2.69 6.41
CA ALA A 349 -5.97 -3.52 6.36
C ALA A 349 -6.88 -3.24 7.56
N ARG A 350 -6.30 -3.11 8.76
CA ARG A 350 -7.00 -2.72 10.00
C ARG A 350 -7.74 -1.40 9.85
N LEU A 351 -7.04 -0.34 9.41
CA LEU A 351 -7.64 0.98 9.19
C LEU A 351 -8.76 0.94 8.15
N SER A 352 -8.60 0.13 7.09
CA SER A 352 -9.62 -0.04 6.06
C SER A 352 -10.86 -0.76 6.60
N ALA A 353 -10.69 -1.79 7.43
CA ALA A 353 -11.79 -2.49 8.08
C ALA A 353 -12.55 -1.58 9.06
N GLU A 354 -11.83 -0.83 9.90
CA GLU A 354 -12.41 0.17 10.82
C GLU A 354 -13.22 1.24 10.08
N LEU A 355 -12.69 1.77 8.97
CA LEU A 355 -13.40 2.76 8.17
C LEU A 355 -14.69 2.18 7.56
N ARG A 356 -14.65 0.94 7.05
CA ARG A 356 -15.84 0.27 6.51
C ARG A 356 -16.88 0.03 7.59
N GLN A 357 -16.47 -0.45 8.77
CA GLN A 357 -17.36 -0.66 9.90
C GLN A 357 -18.01 0.65 10.34
N SER A 358 -17.22 1.72 10.54
CA SER A 358 -17.75 3.03 10.90
C SER A 358 -18.75 3.56 9.86
N ARG A 359 -18.47 3.38 8.57
CA ARG A 359 -19.41 3.73 7.49
C ARG A 359 -20.69 2.90 7.58
N ARG A 360 -20.61 1.58 7.80
CA ARG A 360 -21.79 0.71 7.99
C ARG A 360 -22.64 1.19 9.17
N GLU A 361 -22.02 1.50 10.31
CA GLU A 361 -22.70 1.99 11.52
C GLU A 361 -23.40 3.34 11.30
N VAL A 362 -22.73 4.29 10.63
CA VAL A 362 -23.32 5.60 10.30
C VAL A 362 -24.52 5.43 9.35
N MET A 363 -24.40 4.60 8.31
CA MET A 363 -25.51 4.36 7.39
C MET A 363 -26.70 3.68 8.09
N ALA A 364 -26.44 2.64 8.89
CA ALA A 364 -27.47 1.98 9.69
C ALA A 364 -28.15 2.95 10.67
N SER A 365 -27.40 3.87 11.27
CA SER A 365 -27.96 4.90 12.14
C SER A 365 -28.84 5.91 11.38
N ARG A 366 -28.45 6.31 10.17
CA ARG A 366 -29.25 7.24 9.34
C ARG A 366 -30.56 6.61 8.91
N ILE A 367 -30.54 5.35 8.47
CA ILE A 367 -31.75 4.59 8.13
C ILE A 367 -32.71 4.53 9.33
N ARG A 368 -32.22 4.16 10.52
CA ARG A 368 -33.05 4.12 11.74
C ARG A 368 -33.72 5.45 12.08
N ILE A 369 -33.03 6.57 11.84
CA ILE A 369 -33.58 7.92 12.09
C ILE A 369 -34.71 8.23 11.10
N VAL A 370 -34.50 7.95 9.80
CA VAL A 370 -35.52 8.16 8.76
C VAL A 370 -36.75 7.30 9.05
N GLU A 371 -36.56 6.01 9.32
CA GLU A 371 -37.67 5.12 9.65
C GLU A 371 -38.41 5.53 10.93
N ALA A 372 -37.70 6.00 11.95
CA ALA A 372 -38.34 6.49 13.17
C ALA A 372 -39.19 7.74 12.91
N ALA A 373 -38.67 8.67 12.10
CA ALA A 373 -39.42 9.86 11.69
C ALA A 373 -40.65 9.50 10.84
N ASP A 374 -40.51 8.54 9.92
CA ASP A 374 -41.62 8.07 9.10
C ASP A 374 -42.69 7.36 9.93
N ARG A 375 -42.30 6.46 10.85
CA ARG A 375 -43.24 5.82 11.79
C ARG A 375 -44.02 6.83 12.62
N GLU A 376 -43.37 7.88 13.09
CA GLU A 376 -44.04 8.92 13.85
C GLU A 376 -45.01 9.74 12.98
N ARG A 377 -44.64 10.04 11.72
CA ARG A 377 -45.55 10.65 10.75
C ARG A 377 -46.75 9.76 10.45
N PHE A 378 -46.55 8.45 10.26
CA PHE A 378 -47.62 7.47 10.07
C PHE A 378 -48.57 7.44 11.27
N ARG A 379 -48.04 7.50 12.49
CA ARG A 379 -48.84 7.56 13.72
C ARG A 379 -49.68 8.84 13.79
N ILE A 380 -49.06 9.99 13.56
CA ILE A 380 -49.75 11.30 13.58
C ILE A 380 -50.85 11.35 12.50
N ALA A 381 -50.55 10.93 11.27
CA ALA A 381 -51.52 10.93 10.17
C ALA A 381 -52.75 10.05 10.51
N ARG A 382 -52.52 8.86 11.06
CA ARG A 382 -53.60 7.96 11.49
C ARG A 382 -54.41 8.52 12.65
N ASP A 383 -53.76 9.06 13.68
CA ASP A 383 -54.44 9.67 14.83
C ASP A 383 -55.31 10.88 14.42
N LEU A 384 -54.83 11.69 13.47
CA LEU A 384 -55.59 12.81 12.90
C LEU A 384 -56.76 12.31 12.05
N HIS A 385 -56.54 11.30 11.21
CA HIS A 385 -57.57 10.72 10.35
C HIS A 385 -58.69 10.06 11.17
N ASP A 386 -58.36 9.10 12.03
CA ASP A 386 -59.36 8.33 12.76
C ASP A 386 -59.97 9.16 13.89
N GLY A 387 -59.16 9.92 14.61
CA GLY A 387 -59.58 10.60 15.84
C GLY A 387 -60.34 11.90 15.61
N LEU A 388 -59.87 12.73 14.66
CA LEU A 388 -60.43 14.07 14.44
C LEU A 388 -61.52 14.05 13.36
N GLN A 389 -61.35 13.27 12.29
CA GLN A 389 -62.35 13.16 11.23
C GLN A 389 -63.64 12.50 11.74
N ALA A 390 -63.55 11.45 12.56
CA ALA A 390 -64.73 10.81 13.15
C ALA A 390 -65.54 11.78 14.04
N ARG A 391 -64.84 12.63 14.80
CA ARG A 391 -65.48 13.68 15.62
C ARG A 391 -66.17 14.74 14.78
N LEU A 392 -65.54 15.20 13.70
CA LEU A 392 -66.15 16.16 12.78
C LEU A 392 -67.40 15.58 12.11
N VAL A 393 -67.35 14.31 11.68
CA VAL A 393 -68.52 13.63 11.09
C VAL A 393 -69.68 13.56 12.11
N LEU A 394 -69.41 13.20 13.36
CA LEU A 394 -70.43 13.14 14.41
C LEU A 394 -71.06 14.52 14.67
N LEU A 395 -70.24 15.56 14.83
CA LEU A 395 -70.71 16.94 15.01
C LEU A 395 -71.55 17.42 13.83
N GLY A 396 -71.17 17.02 12.61
CA GLY A 396 -71.96 17.31 11.44
C GLY A 396 -73.33 16.62 11.48
N VAL A 397 -73.39 15.35 11.89
CA VAL A 397 -74.66 14.62 12.06
C VAL A 397 -75.54 15.27 13.12
N GLU A 398 -74.99 15.67 14.27
CA GLU A 398 -75.72 16.40 15.31
C GLU A 398 -76.27 17.74 14.79
N ALA A 399 -75.46 18.52 14.06
CA ALA A 399 -75.90 19.75 13.42
C ALA A 399 -77.06 19.50 12.42
N GLN A 400 -76.99 18.40 11.67
CA GLN A 400 -78.07 18.02 10.75
C GLN A 400 -79.35 17.60 11.49
N GLN A 401 -79.23 16.87 12.61
CA GLN A 401 -80.38 16.48 13.43
C GLN A 401 -81.08 17.69 14.02
N ILE A 402 -80.32 18.68 14.50
CA ILE A 402 -80.87 19.96 14.97
C ILE A 402 -81.61 20.69 13.84
N ALA A 403 -81.02 20.73 12.64
CA ALA A 403 -81.63 21.36 11.47
C ALA A 403 -82.95 20.69 11.01
N HIS A 404 -83.17 19.43 11.39
CA HIS A 404 -84.33 18.62 10.98
C HIS A 404 -85.31 18.30 12.11
N ALA A 405 -85.06 18.82 13.32
CA ALA A 405 -85.99 18.65 14.44
C ALA A 405 -87.31 19.40 14.14
N GLY A 406 -88.45 18.74 14.34
CA GLY A 406 -89.76 19.29 13.94
C GLY A 406 -90.23 20.51 14.75
N GLU A 407 -89.58 20.84 15.86
CA GLU A 407 -90.01 21.89 16.81
C GLU A 407 -89.10 23.14 16.82
N VAL A 408 -88.07 23.23 15.96
CA VAL A 408 -87.14 24.39 15.94
C VAL A 408 -87.59 25.52 15.00
N SER A 409 -87.24 26.77 15.32
CA SER A 409 -87.50 27.92 14.45
C SER A 409 -86.66 27.88 13.17
N ALA A 410 -87.13 28.54 12.11
CA ALA A 410 -86.44 28.61 10.83
C ALA A 410 -85.00 29.16 10.94
N GLU A 411 -84.77 30.17 11.80
CA GLU A 411 -83.44 30.72 12.09
C GLU A 411 -82.50 29.68 12.71
N VAL A 412 -82.99 28.83 13.61
CA VAL A 412 -82.19 27.76 14.23
C VAL A 412 -81.85 26.67 13.20
N ALA A 413 -82.80 26.30 12.35
CA ALA A 413 -82.58 25.33 11.29
C ALA A 413 -81.55 25.81 10.25
N GLU A 414 -81.59 27.09 9.88
CA GLU A 414 -80.63 27.72 8.97
C GLU A 414 -79.24 27.82 9.59
N ALA A 415 -79.15 28.23 10.86
CA ALA A 415 -77.89 28.29 11.61
C ALA A 415 -77.24 26.89 11.75
N ALA A 416 -78.03 25.86 12.01
CA ALA A 416 -77.57 24.47 12.10
C ALA A 416 -77.08 23.94 10.74
N THR A 417 -77.77 24.28 9.64
CA THR A 417 -77.31 23.97 8.27
C THR A 417 -75.99 24.68 7.92
N ALA A 418 -75.83 25.94 8.34
CA ALA A 418 -74.59 26.68 8.16
C ALA A 418 -73.44 26.14 9.03
N LEU A 419 -73.75 25.60 10.22
CA LEU A 419 -72.78 24.90 11.06
C LEU A 419 -72.31 23.60 10.39
N ARG A 420 -73.23 22.78 9.85
CA ARG A 420 -72.90 21.57 9.08
C ARG A 420 -71.92 21.89 7.94
N ARG A 421 -72.21 22.91 7.12
CA ARG A 421 -71.32 23.32 6.02
C ARG A 421 -69.91 23.67 6.51
N ARG A 422 -69.79 24.44 7.60
CA ARG A 422 -68.49 24.78 8.20
C ARG A 422 -67.74 23.55 8.75
N ILE A 423 -68.45 22.56 9.26
CA ILE A 423 -67.85 21.29 9.71
C ILE A 423 -67.34 20.49 8.52
N ASP A 424 -68.10 20.44 7.43
CA ASP A 424 -67.69 19.75 6.20
C ASP A 424 -66.46 20.44 5.57
N ASP A 425 -66.42 21.78 5.55
CA ASP A 425 -65.26 22.55 5.12
C ASP A 425 -64.02 22.25 5.98
N ALA A 426 -64.17 22.24 7.31
CA ALA A 426 -63.10 21.92 8.25
C ALA A 426 -62.61 20.45 8.10
N ALA A 427 -63.52 19.51 7.81
CA ALA A 427 -63.15 18.14 7.50
C ALA A 427 -62.38 18.05 6.17
N GLY A 428 -62.74 18.87 5.19
CA GLY A 428 -61.99 19.05 3.94
C GLY A 428 -60.57 19.60 4.18
N ASP A 429 -60.45 20.65 5.00
CA ASP A 429 -59.15 21.23 5.42
C ASP A 429 -58.28 20.21 6.15
N LEU A 430 -58.86 19.48 7.11
CA LEU A 430 -58.15 18.42 7.82
C LEU A 430 -57.65 17.34 6.85
N ARG A 431 -58.49 16.92 5.90
CA ARG A 431 -58.12 15.89 4.92
C ARG A 431 -56.97 16.35 4.03
N ARG A 432 -56.95 17.64 3.63
CA ARG A 432 -55.82 18.26 2.92
C ARG A 432 -54.55 18.23 3.77
N LEU A 433 -54.65 18.65 5.03
CA LEU A 433 -53.50 18.75 5.94
C LEU A 433 -52.92 17.37 6.31
N VAL A 434 -53.75 16.35 6.49
CA VAL A 434 -53.30 14.96 6.71
C VAL A 434 -52.58 14.44 5.47
N HIS A 435 -53.07 14.75 4.28
CA HIS A 435 -52.43 14.35 3.02
C HIS A 435 -51.05 14.97 2.85
N ASP A 436 -50.85 16.22 3.28
CA ASP A 436 -49.54 16.90 3.26
C ASP A 436 -48.52 16.27 4.22
N VAL A 437 -48.97 15.62 5.31
CA VAL A 437 -48.10 14.92 6.25
C VAL A 437 -47.71 13.54 5.69
N LEU A 438 -48.69 12.74 5.28
CA LEU A 438 -48.48 11.43 4.68
C LEU A 438 -49.75 10.89 4.00
N PRO A 439 -49.70 10.45 2.74
CA PRO A 439 -50.86 9.91 2.03
C PRO A 439 -51.33 8.55 2.59
N MET A 440 -52.64 8.42 2.83
CA MET A 440 -53.27 7.14 3.22
C MET A 440 -53.02 5.99 2.22
N PRO A 441 -53.05 6.20 0.88
CA PRO A 441 -52.75 5.14 -0.08
C PRO A 441 -51.37 4.48 0.12
N LEU A 442 -50.38 5.21 0.62
CA LEU A 442 -49.05 4.67 0.91
C LEU A 442 -49.08 3.73 2.12
N MET A 443 -49.94 4.01 3.11
CA MET A 443 -50.13 3.14 4.28
C MET A 443 -50.86 1.85 3.94
N GLU A 444 -51.87 1.92 3.09
CA GLU A 444 -52.81 0.81 2.86
C GLU A 444 -52.43 -0.04 1.64
N GLY A 445 -51.88 0.59 0.59
CA GLY A 445 -51.58 -0.06 -0.69
C GLY A 445 -50.09 -0.05 -1.07
N GLY A 446 -49.23 0.63 -0.32
CA GLY A 446 -47.81 0.78 -0.65
C GLY A 446 -47.54 1.83 -1.72
N VAL A 447 -46.32 1.83 -2.26
CA VAL A 447 -45.84 2.95 -3.12
C VAL A 447 -46.58 3.05 -4.46
N ILE A 448 -46.93 1.92 -5.09
CA ILE A 448 -47.52 1.96 -6.44
C ILE A 448 -48.93 2.60 -6.41
N PRO A 449 -49.89 2.13 -5.58
CA PRO A 449 -51.20 2.78 -5.48
C PRO A 449 -51.11 4.24 -5.01
N ALA A 450 -50.10 4.57 -4.18
CA ALA A 450 -49.89 5.94 -3.73
C ALA A 450 -49.40 6.88 -4.84
N VAL A 451 -48.54 6.39 -5.72
CA VAL A 451 -48.08 7.15 -6.89
C VAL A 451 -49.17 7.23 -7.96
N GLU A 452 -49.98 6.18 -8.14
CA GLU A 452 -51.17 6.21 -9.02
C GLU A 452 -52.14 7.32 -8.59
N ASP A 453 -52.52 7.37 -7.31
CA ASP A 453 -53.41 8.41 -6.77
C ASP A 453 -52.82 9.82 -6.95
N LEU A 454 -51.50 9.97 -6.84
CA LEU A 454 -50.83 11.25 -7.06
C LEU A 454 -50.90 11.67 -8.54
N VAL A 455 -50.63 10.75 -9.46
CA VAL A 455 -50.64 10.97 -10.92
C VAL A 455 -52.05 11.32 -11.40
N ASP A 456 -53.08 10.63 -10.92
CA ASP A 456 -54.47 10.84 -11.30
C ASP A 456 -55.02 12.22 -10.89
N ARG A 457 -54.43 12.84 -9.87
CA ARG A 457 -54.82 14.16 -9.36
C ARG A 457 -54.04 15.32 -9.98
N MET A 458 -53.07 15.03 -10.85
CA MET A 458 -52.28 16.08 -11.46
C MET A 458 -53.14 16.95 -12.39
N PRO A 459 -53.00 18.29 -12.34
CA PRO A 459 -53.75 19.18 -13.22
C PRO A 459 -53.26 19.12 -14.69
N ILE A 460 -52.17 18.39 -14.95
CA ILE A 460 -51.56 18.21 -16.28
C ILE A 460 -51.53 16.71 -16.65
N PRO A 461 -51.61 16.36 -17.94
CA PRO A 461 -51.44 14.99 -18.40
C PRO A 461 -50.16 14.36 -17.85
N THR A 462 -50.31 13.35 -16.98
CA THR A 462 -49.20 12.66 -16.34
C THR A 462 -49.30 11.17 -16.59
N THR A 463 -48.22 10.55 -17.07
CA THR A 463 -48.18 9.11 -17.38
C THR A 463 -47.34 8.36 -16.36
N LEU A 464 -47.88 7.27 -15.79
CA LEU A 464 -47.15 6.36 -14.91
C LEU A 464 -46.77 5.07 -15.65
N SER A 465 -45.54 4.62 -15.47
CA SER A 465 -45.06 3.29 -15.88
C SER A 465 -44.38 2.61 -14.71
N ALA A 466 -45.05 1.62 -14.10
CA ALA A 466 -44.55 0.90 -12.93
C ALA A 466 -44.24 -0.56 -13.26
N HIS A 467 -42.99 -0.96 -13.02
CA HIS A 467 -42.47 -2.32 -13.20
C HIS A 467 -41.77 -2.74 -11.90
N VAL A 468 -42.55 -2.94 -10.85
CA VAL A 468 -42.09 -3.28 -9.48
C VAL A 468 -42.96 -4.43 -8.98
N GLU A 469 -42.37 -5.42 -8.30
CA GLU A 469 -43.15 -6.51 -7.72
C GLU A 469 -43.96 -6.04 -6.49
N PRO A 470 -45.26 -6.42 -6.36
CA PRO A 470 -46.07 -6.07 -5.20
C PRO A 470 -45.47 -6.60 -3.89
N GLY A 471 -45.32 -5.73 -2.89
CA GLY A 471 -44.81 -6.11 -1.56
C GLY A 471 -43.30 -6.31 -1.46
N ALA A 472 -42.52 -6.02 -2.53
CA ALA A 472 -41.09 -6.32 -2.59
C ALA A 472 -40.17 -5.20 -2.04
N LEU A 473 -40.70 -4.07 -1.58
CA LEU A 473 -39.89 -2.91 -1.19
C LEU A 473 -39.86 -2.71 0.34
N PRO A 474 -38.68 -2.46 0.93
CA PRO A 474 -38.58 -1.99 2.32
C PRO A 474 -39.37 -0.69 2.54
N ASP A 475 -39.95 -0.51 3.72
CA ASP A 475 -40.78 0.65 4.08
C ASP A 475 -40.07 1.99 3.82
N ALA A 476 -38.79 2.09 4.22
CA ALA A 476 -37.98 3.30 4.02
C ALA A 476 -37.79 3.61 2.52
N THR A 477 -37.63 2.58 1.69
CA THR A 477 -37.48 2.69 0.24
C THR A 477 -38.79 3.12 -0.40
N GLY A 478 -39.91 2.48 -0.05
CA GLY A 478 -41.23 2.83 -0.56
C GLY A 478 -41.65 4.25 -0.18
N THR A 479 -41.42 4.65 1.07
CA THR A 479 -41.76 6.00 1.55
C THR A 479 -40.89 7.06 0.86
N THR A 480 -39.58 6.81 0.73
CA THR A 480 -38.68 7.74 0.02
C THR A 480 -39.04 7.86 -1.46
N ALA A 481 -39.38 6.74 -2.11
CA ALA A 481 -39.84 6.74 -3.49
C ALA A 481 -41.09 7.60 -3.70
N TYR A 482 -42.09 7.47 -2.82
CA TYR A 482 -43.28 8.31 -2.86
C TYR A 482 -42.94 9.81 -2.78
N PHE A 483 -42.14 10.22 -1.79
CA PHE A 483 -41.80 11.64 -1.61
C PHE A 483 -40.98 12.20 -2.77
N VAL A 484 -40.09 11.41 -3.37
CA VAL A 484 -39.37 11.81 -4.60
C VAL A 484 -40.35 12.15 -5.72
N VAL A 485 -41.34 11.28 -5.98
CA VAL A 485 -42.33 11.54 -7.02
C VAL A 485 -43.22 12.73 -6.66
N ALA A 486 -43.72 12.80 -5.43
CA ALA A 486 -44.59 13.86 -4.94
C ALA A 486 -43.95 15.25 -5.07
N GLU A 487 -42.73 15.43 -4.56
CA GLU A 487 -42.05 16.71 -4.60
C GLU A 487 -41.63 17.09 -6.03
N THR A 488 -41.24 16.12 -6.86
CA THR A 488 -40.86 16.41 -8.24
C THR A 488 -42.07 16.84 -9.08
N LEU A 489 -43.20 16.14 -8.95
CA LEU A 489 -44.45 16.54 -9.62
C LEU A 489 -44.98 17.88 -9.09
N ALA A 490 -44.87 18.15 -7.78
CA ALA A 490 -45.24 19.43 -7.21
C ALA A 490 -44.38 20.58 -7.78
N ASN A 491 -43.08 20.36 -7.97
CA ASN A 491 -42.18 21.33 -8.59
C ASN A 491 -42.53 21.59 -10.05
N ALA A 492 -42.92 20.56 -10.82
CA ALA A 492 -43.37 20.72 -12.20
C ALA A 492 -44.56 21.70 -12.29
N ILE A 493 -45.52 21.61 -11.37
CA ILE A 493 -46.70 22.49 -11.34
C ILE A 493 -46.37 23.89 -10.81
N LYS A 494 -45.63 23.97 -9.69
CA LYS A 494 -45.42 25.25 -8.99
C LYS A 494 -44.35 26.12 -9.63
N HIS A 495 -43.39 25.51 -10.32
CA HIS A 495 -42.15 26.17 -10.71
C HIS A 495 -41.77 25.99 -12.18
N ALA A 496 -42.25 24.95 -12.86
CA ALA A 496 -41.86 24.68 -14.25
C ALA A 496 -42.90 25.08 -15.29
N ASP A 497 -44.15 25.37 -14.90
CA ASP A 497 -45.28 25.60 -15.82
C ASP A 497 -45.35 24.49 -16.90
N ALA A 498 -45.13 23.25 -16.48
CA ALA A 498 -45.05 22.10 -17.36
C ALA A 498 -46.42 21.77 -17.98
N GLU A 499 -46.43 21.29 -19.22
CA GLU A 499 -47.64 20.84 -19.90
C GLU A 499 -47.88 19.34 -19.71
N ARG A 500 -46.81 18.56 -19.49
CA ARG A 500 -46.86 17.10 -19.31
C ARG A 500 -45.77 16.61 -18.36
N ALA A 501 -46.05 15.46 -17.73
CA ALA A 501 -45.06 14.76 -16.92
C ALA A 501 -45.10 13.24 -17.13
N THR A 502 -43.98 12.58 -16.89
CA THR A 502 -43.84 11.13 -16.95
C THR A 502 -43.13 10.62 -15.70
N VAL A 503 -43.71 9.61 -15.06
CA VAL A 503 -43.15 8.90 -13.92
C VAL A 503 -42.87 7.46 -14.31
N THR A 504 -41.66 6.98 -14.07
CA THR A 504 -41.26 5.59 -14.27
C THR A 504 -40.68 5.03 -12.99
N LEU A 505 -41.22 3.90 -12.52
CA LEU A 505 -40.65 3.08 -11.46
C LEU A 505 -40.29 1.72 -12.04
N SER A 506 -39.05 1.28 -11.88
CA SER A 506 -38.61 -0.04 -12.34
C SER A 506 -37.64 -0.66 -11.35
N GLN A 507 -37.87 -1.92 -11.01
CA GLN A 507 -36.99 -2.69 -10.14
C GLN A 507 -36.01 -3.53 -10.98
N ASP A 508 -34.72 -3.40 -10.69
CA ASP A 508 -33.66 -4.24 -11.27
C ASP A 508 -32.86 -4.88 -10.13
N GLY A 509 -33.14 -6.16 -9.87
CA GLY A 509 -32.56 -6.93 -8.77
C GLY A 509 -32.69 -6.21 -7.41
N PRO A 510 -31.58 -5.81 -6.76
CA PRO A 510 -31.58 -5.16 -5.46
C PRO A 510 -31.78 -3.63 -5.53
N THR A 511 -32.12 -3.06 -6.68
CA THR A 511 -32.22 -1.59 -6.86
C THR A 511 -33.57 -1.19 -7.46
N LEU A 512 -34.23 -0.21 -6.85
CA LEU A 512 -35.38 0.49 -7.40
C LEU A 512 -34.91 1.75 -8.14
N HIS A 513 -35.25 1.84 -9.41
CA HIS A 513 -35.02 3.01 -10.25
C HIS A 513 -36.29 3.84 -10.37
N ILE A 514 -36.16 5.14 -10.16
CA ILE A 514 -37.24 6.12 -10.26
C ILE A 514 -36.79 7.18 -11.23
N THR A 515 -37.61 7.49 -12.22
CA THR A 515 -37.38 8.60 -13.15
C THR A 515 -38.64 9.44 -13.23
N VAL A 516 -38.51 10.74 -13.00
CA VAL A 516 -39.59 11.72 -13.19
C VAL A 516 -39.09 12.77 -14.17
N VAL A 517 -39.86 12.99 -15.24
CA VAL A 517 -39.55 13.96 -16.30
C VAL A 517 -40.74 14.88 -16.50
N ASP A 518 -40.50 16.18 -16.58
CA ASP A 518 -41.46 17.17 -17.06
C ASP A 518 -40.89 17.97 -18.24
N ASP A 519 -41.78 18.55 -19.03
CA ASP A 519 -41.47 19.35 -20.22
C ASP A 519 -41.50 20.87 -19.96
N GLY A 520 -41.41 21.30 -18.69
CA GLY A 520 -41.53 22.69 -18.32
C GLY A 520 -40.29 23.54 -18.61
N ALA A 521 -40.24 24.73 -18.02
CA ALA A 521 -39.17 25.71 -18.23
C ALA A 521 -37.80 25.29 -17.67
N GLY A 522 -37.71 24.21 -16.87
CA GLY A 522 -36.47 23.77 -16.23
C GLY A 522 -35.85 24.83 -15.30
N GLY A 523 -34.54 24.74 -15.06
CA GLY A 523 -33.81 25.67 -14.18
C GLY A 523 -33.94 25.37 -12.68
N ALA A 524 -34.30 24.15 -12.30
CA ALA A 524 -34.42 23.75 -10.90
C ALA A 524 -33.07 23.81 -10.16
N ASP A 525 -33.04 24.49 -9.01
CA ASP A 525 -31.87 24.54 -8.13
C ASP A 525 -31.83 23.34 -7.18
N ALA A 526 -30.81 22.49 -7.33
CA ALA A 526 -30.56 21.35 -6.45
C ALA A 526 -30.41 21.73 -4.96
N ASN A 527 -30.05 22.98 -4.65
CA ASN A 527 -29.91 23.48 -3.27
C ASN A 527 -31.21 24.07 -2.70
N GLY A 528 -32.29 24.11 -3.48
CA GLY A 528 -33.61 24.52 -3.01
C GLY A 528 -34.07 23.65 -1.84
N ARG A 529 -34.83 24.22 -0.90
CA ARG A 529 -35.23 23.53 0.35
C ARG A 529 -35.90 22.18 0.12
N GLY A 530 -36.77 22.07 -0.89
CA GLY A 530 -37.47 20.82 -1.25
C GLY A 530 -36.53 19.74 -1.80
N LEU A 531 -35.80 20.07 -2.87
CA LEU A 531 -34.86 19.15 -3.53
C LEU A 531 -33.68 18.74 -2.64
N ARG A 532 -33.20 19.65 -1.78
CA ARG A 532 -32.18 19.32 -0.78
C ARG A 532 -32.70 18.32 0.26
N GLY A 533 -33.92 18.51 0.75
CA GLY A 533 -34.56 17.57 1.67
C GLY A 533 -34.75 16.18 1.07
N LEU A 534 -35.09 16.11 -0.23
CA LEU A 534 -35.12 14.85 -0.98
C LEU A 534 -33.74 14.22 -1.10
N ALA A 535 -32.73 14.98 -1.50
CA ALA A 535 -31.36 14.48 -1.64
C ALA A 535 -30.83 13.91 -0.31
N ASP A 536 -31.01 14.66 0.79
CA ASP A 536 -30.61 14.21 2.14
C ASP A 536 -31.32 12.90 2.54
N ARG A 537 -32.60 12.75 2.17
CA ARG A 537 -33.38 11.53 2.44
C ARG A 537 -32.93 10.34 1.60
N VAL A 538 -32.69 10.55 0.30
CA VAL A 538 -32.17 9.51 -0.61
C VAL A 538 -30.80 9.03 -0.12
N ASP A 539 -29.92 9.96 0.24
CA ASP A 539 -28.58 9.67 0.76
C ASP A 539 -28.64 8.93 2.09
N ALA A 540 -29.60 9.26 2.96
CA ALA A 540 -29.76 8.61 4.27
C ALA A 540 -30.05 7.11 4.18
N ILE A 541 -30.71 6.65 3.10
CA ILE A 541 -30.97 5.23 2.86
C ILE A 541 -29.97 4.58 1.89
N GLY A 542 -28.88 5.27 1.56
CA GLY A 542 -27.84 4.76 0.66
C GLY A 542 -28.23 4.76 -0.81
N GLY A 543 -29.23 5.56 -1.19
CA GLY A 543 -29.60 5.78 -2.58
C GLY A 543 -28.63 6.74 -3.30
N ALA A 544 -28.86 6.91 -4.59
CA ALA A 544 -28.21 7.91 -5.41
C ALA A 544 -29.26 8.74 -6.14
N TRP A 545 -29.00 10.03 -6.29
CA TRP A 545 -29.91 10.96 -6.94
C TRP A 545 -29.17 11.75 -8.04
N PHE A 546 -29.91 12.13 -9.08
CA PHE A 546 -29.41 12.97 -10.16
C PHE A 546 -30.52 13.90 -10.65
N LEU A 547 -30.17 15.15 -10.88
CA LEU A 547 -31.04 16.19 -11.43
C LEU A 547 -30.41 16.78 -12.69
N SER A 548 -31.19 16.81 -13.76
CA SER A 548 -30.89 17.55 -14.98
C SER A 548 -32.05 18.49 -15.26
N SER A 549 -31.83 19.79 -15.14
CA SER A 549 -32.85 20.81 -15.37
C SER A 549 -32.26 22.00 -16.13
N PRO A 550 -31.90 21.83 -17.42
CA PRO A 550 -31.41 22.94 -18.24
C PRO A 550 -32.51 24.00 -18.37
N ALA A 551 -32.13 25.28 -18.29
CA ALA A 551 -33.08 26.37 -18.50
C ALA A 551 -33.69 26.28 -19.91
N GLY A 552 -35.02 26.24 -19.98
CA GLY A 552 -35.83 26.09 -21.18
C GLY A 552 -35.99 24.66 -21.71
N GLY A 553 -35.55 23.63 -20.98
CA GLY A 553 -35.49 22.24 -21.50
C GLY A 553 -36.09 21.17 -20.59
N GLY A 554 -37.03 21.51 -19.71
CA GLY A 554 -37.66 20.58 -18.78
C GLY A 554 -36.80 20.22 -17.57
N THR A 555 -37.35 19.35 -16.72
CA THR A 555 -36.65 18.80 -15.55
C THR A 555 -36.70 17.28 -15.58
N ARG A 556 -35.57 16.66 -15.29
CA ARG A 556 -35.41 15.21 -15.14
C ARG A 556 -34.77 14.89 -13.81
N VAL A 557 -35.48 14.14 -12.99
CA VAL A 557 -35.01 13.59 -11.72
C VAL A 557 -34.86 12.09 -11.87
N GLU A 558 -33.68 11.56 -11.58
CA GLU A 558 -33.38 10.14 -11.52
C GLU A 558 -32.95 9.77 -10.10
N VAL A 559 -33.53 8.72 -9.54
CA VAL A 559 -33.18 8.20 -8.22
C VAL A 559 -33.00 6.69 -8.29
N ARG A 560 -31.97 6.19 -7.61
CA ARG A 560 -31.70 4.77 -7.39
C ARG A 560 -31.72 4.48 -5.90
N LEU A 561 -32.61 3.60 -5.46
CA LEU A 561 -32.75 3.23 -4.05
C LEU A 561 -32.44 1.74 -3.86
N PRO A 562 -31.73 1.33 -2.80
CA PRO A 562 -31.59 -0.08 -2.48
C PRO A 562 -32.95 -0.67 -2.07
N CYS A 563 -33.26 -1.87 -2.56
CA CYS A 563 -34.50 -2.57 -2.27
C CYS A 563 -34.34 -4.08 -1.98
N ALA A 564 -33.11 -4.62 -1.99
CA ALA A 564 -32.87 -5.93 -1.40
C ALA A 564 -32.61 -5.80 0.11
N SER A 565 -33.35 -6.58 0.88
CA SER A 565 -33.19 -6.79 2.32
C SER A 565 -32.04 -7.75 2.64
#